data_AF-A0A0D2CLH5-F1
#
_entry.id   AF-A0A0D2CLH5-F1
#
_cell.length_a   1.000
_cell.length_b   1.000
_cell.length_c   1.000
_cell.angle_alpha   90.00
_cell.angle_beta   90.00
_cell.angle_gamma   90.00
#
_symmetry.space_group_name_H-M   'P 1'
#
loop_
_entity.id
_entity.type
_entity.pdbx_description
1 polymer ?
#
loop_
_entity_poly.entity_id
_entity_poly.type
_entity_poly.pdbx_seq_one_letter_code
_entity_poly.pdbx_strand_id
1 'polypeptide(L)'
;MERPILLSKDSTDAQLVEAVPDGVSIEWSNAQPNIRTWPPERTMMVAVDIKQGRTGAFNIYETPRDKWVGGIGEKDKASIVMVRWKSNWWFYYIGSVRIGYIKGEEQA
;
A
#
# COMPACT_ATOMS: atom_id res chain seq x y z
N MET A 1 8.95 1.25 -9.98
CA MET A 1 7.65 1.68 -9.44
C MET A 1 7.27 3.01 -10.09
N GLU A 2 6.00 3.26 -10.38
CA GLU A 2 5.53 4.62 -10.73
C GLU A 2 5.66 5.56 -9.52
N ARG A 3 5.55 6.87 -9.73
CA ARG A 3 5.57 7.83 -8.60
C ARG A 3 4.35 7.57 -7.71
N PRO A 4 4.53 7.39 -6.39
CA PRO A 4 3.40 7.20 -5.49
C PRO A 4 2.61 8.50 -5.32
N ILE A 5 1.35 8.37 -4.93
CA ILE A 5 0.54 9.50 -4.45
C ILE A 5 0.83 9.67 -2.96
N LEU A 6 1.02 10.92 -2.53
CA LEU A 6 1.25 11.26 -1.13
C LEU A 6 0.05 12.04 -0.60
N LEU A 7 -0.56 11.52 0.46
CA LEU A 7 -1.67 12.18 1.16
C LEU A 7 -1.30 12.50 2.61
N SER A 8 -2.06 13.39 3.23
CA SER A 8 -1.89 13.74 4.64
C SER A 8 -2.11 12.52 5.53
N LYS A 9 -1.47 12.50 6.71
CA LYS A 9 -1.75 11.48 7.76
C LYS A 9 -3.18 11.53 8.28
N ASP A 10 -3.81 12.69 8.17
CA ASP A 10 -5.19 12.91 8.62
C ASP A 10 -6.20 12.63 7.50
N SER A 11 -5.76 12.13 6.34
CA SER A 11 -6.65 11.81 5.24
C SER A 11 -7.62 10.69 5.61
N THR A 12 -8.89 10.90 5.30
CA THR A 12 -9.96 9.93 5.58
C THR A 12 -9.97 8.81 4.54
N ASP A 13 -10.60 7.69 4.87
CA ASP A 13 -10.80 6.56 3.95
C ASP A 13 -11.45 7.01 2.62
N ALA A 14 -12.42 7.93 2.67
CA ALA A 14 -13.04 8.51 1.48
C ALA A 14 -12.02 9.28 0.62
N GLN A 15 -11.16 10.10 1.22
CA GLN A 15 -10.12 10.83 0.49
C GLN A 15 -9.07 9.88 -0.11
N LEU A 16 -8.76 8.76 0.55
CA LEU A 16 -7.89 7.74 -0.02
C LEU A 16 -8.52 7.08 -1.25
N VAL A 17 -9.82 6.78 -1.19
CA VAL A 17 -10.55 6.17 -2.32
C VAL A 17 -10.70 7.15 -3.48
N GLU A 18 -11.10 8.40 -3.22
CA GLU A 18 -11.27 9.46 -4.23
C GLU A 18 -9.98 9.81 -4.97
N ALA A 19 -8.82 9.57 -4.36
CA ALA A 19 -7.52 9.77 -5.00
C ALA A 19 -7.18 8.69 -6.05
N VAL A 20 -7.94 7.60 -6.11
CA VAL A 20 -7.74 6.50 -7.07
C VAL A 20 -8.82 6.55 -8.15
N PRO A 21 -8.47 6.72 -9.44
CA PRO A 21 -9.43 6.54 -10.53
C PRO A 21 -10.07 5.16 -10.44
N ASP A 22 -11.41 5.12 -10.52
CA ASP A 22 -12.25 3.92 -10.38
C ASP A 22 -12.17 3.23 -9.01
N GLY A 23 -11.61 3.90 -7.99
CA GLY A 23 -11.59 3.42 -6.61
C GLY A 23 -12.99 3.40 -6.00
N VAL A 24 -13.38 2.26 -5.43
CA VAL A 24 -14.73 2.07 -4.85
C VAL A 24 -14.69 1.91 -3.35
N SER A 25 -13.69 1.22 -2.83
CA SER A 25 -13.61 0.89 -1.41
C SER A 25 -12.17 0.71 -0.96
N ILE A 26 -11.96 0.83 0.34
CA ILE A 26 -10.71 0.51 1.01
C ILE A 26 -10.94 -0.55 2.07
N GLU A 27 -10.08 -1.57 2.09
CA GLU A 27 -10.04 -2.60 3.12
C GLU A 27 -8.73 -2.50 3.89
N TRP A 28 -8.81 -2.29 5.20
CA TRP A 28 -7.63 -2.26 6.06
C TRP A 28 -7.14 -3.69 6.37
N SER A 29 -5.85 -3.91 6.10
CA SER A 29 -5.23 -5.23 6.16
C SER A 29 -4.92 -5.68 7.59
N ASN A 30 -5.08 -7.00 7.82
CA ASN A 30 -4.59 -7.70 9.00
C ASN A 30 -3.27 -8.47 8.72
N ALA A 31 -2.56 -8.13 7.63
CA ALA A 31 -1.27 -8.73 7.30
C ALA A 31 -0.32 -8.64 8.50
N GLN A 32 0.52 -9.66 8.65
CA GLN A 32 1.49 -9.74 9.73
C GLN A 32 2.88 -9.30 9.23
N PRO A 33 3.71 -8.70 10.10
CA PRO A 33 5.04 -8.26 9.69
C PRO A 33 5.93 -9.46 9.34
N ASN A 34 6.91 -9.26 8.46
CA ASN A 34 7.86 -10.27 7.96
C ASN A 34 7.20 -11.44 7.21
N ILE A 35 5.95 -11.32 6.79
CA ILE A 35 5.27 -12.33 5.96
C ILE A 35 5.11 -11.81 4.54
N ARG A 36 5.54 -12.61 3.57
CA ARG A 36 5.28 -12.39 2.15
C ARG A 36 3.77 -12.39 1.92
N THR A 37 3.25 -11.26 1.47
CA THR A 37 1.82 -10.99 1.33
C THR A 37 1.51 -10.52 -0.08
N TRP A 38 0.43 -11.05 -0.63
CA TRP A 38 -0.21 -10.53 -1.84
C TRP A 38 -1.50 -9.83 -1.41
N PRO A 39 -1.72 -8.59 -1.84
CA PRO A 39 -3.03 -7.97 -1.69
C PRO A 39 -4.11 -8.84 -2.33
N PRO A 40 -5.36 -8.75 -1.83
CA PRO A 40 -6.50 -9.40 -2.45
C PRO A 40 -6.63 -9.04 -3.93
N GLU A 41 -7.29 -9.90 -4.70
CA GLU A 41 -7.65 -9.60 -6.09
C GLU A 41 -8.38 -8.25 -6.20
N ARG A 42 -8.23 -7.61 -7.37
CA ARG A 42 -8.79 -6.28 -7.68
C ARG A 42 -8.22 -5.11 -6.87
N THR A 43 -7.18 -5.33 -6.06
CA THR A 43 -6.42 -4.22 -5.46
C THR A 43 -5.76 -3.41 -6.57
N MET A 44 -6.18 -2.15 -6.72
CA MET A 44 -5.61 -1.19 -7.67
C MET A 44 -4.49 -0.36 -7.05
N MET A 45 -4.64 -0.03 -5.75
CA MET A 45 -3.64 0.69 -4.99
C MET A 45 -3.49 0.11 -3.59
N VAL A 46 -2.27 0.20 -3.05
CA VAL A 46 -1.96 -0.09 -1.66
C VAL A 46 -1.60 1.22 -0.96
N ALA A 47 -2.39 1.61 0.04
CA ALA A 47 -2.12 2.71 0.94
C ALA A 47 -1.24 2.22 2.10
N VAL A 48 -0.14 2.92 2.37
CA VAL A 48 0.84 2.55 3.38
C VAL A 48 1.07 3.73 4.32
N ASP A 49 0.86 3.48 5.60
CA ASP A 49 1.00 4.46 6.67
C ASP A 49 1.96 3.92 7.74
N ILE A 50 3.18 4.45 7.79
CA ILE A 50 4.11 4.21 8.91
C ILE A 50 3.64 5.05 10.10
N LYS A 51 3.30 4.38 11.21
CA LYS A 51 2.73 5.03 12.40
C LYS A 51 3.68 6.07 12.99
N GLN A 52 3.15 7.24 13.34
CA GLN A 52 3.93 8.33 13.94
C GLN A 52 4.66 7.87 15.21
N GLY A 53 5.90 8.33 15.39
CA GLY A 53 6.74 7.97 16.54
C GLY A 53 7.23 6.52 16.57
N ARG A 54 6.92 5.69 15.56
CA ARG A 54 7.35 4.28 15.47
C ARG A 54 8.21 4.03 14.24
N THR A 55 9.04 3.00 14.24
CA THR A 55 9.79 2.62 13.04
C THR A 55 8.99 1.68 12.14
N GLY A 56 9.21 1.76 10.84
CA GLY A 56 8.61 0.83 9.89
C GLY A 56 9.18 0.91 8.49
N ALA A 57 9.06 -0.19 7.76
CA ALA A 57 9.33 -0.20 6.32
C ALA A 57 8.39 -1.18 5.61
N PHE A 58 8.07 -0.86 4.36
CA PHE A 58 7.24 -1.67 3.48
C PHE A 58 8.02 -1.90 2.19
N ASN A 59 8.31 -3.15 1.84
CA ASN A 59 9.17 -3.50 0.71
C ASN A 59 8.37 -4.27 -0.34
N ILE A 60 8.54 -3.87 -1.60
CA ILE A 60 7.78 -4.39 -2.74
C ILE A 60 8.71 -5.11 -3.69
N TYR A 61 8.28 -6.30 -4.12
CA TYR A 61 9.03 -7.18 -5.00
C TYR A 61 8.15 -7.70 -6.13
N GLU A 62 8.78 -8.00 -7.25
CA GLU A 62 8.13 -8.52 -8.45
C GLU A 62 8.45 -10.01 -8.62
N THR A 63 7.42 -10.82 -8.88
CA THR A 63 7.54 -12.24 -9.24
C THR A 63 7.82 -12.40 -10.75
N PRO A 64 8.44 -13.53 -11.17
CA PRO A 64 8.91 -14.66 -10.36
C PRO A 64 10.33 -14.47 -9.79
N ARG A 65 11.03 -13.39 -10.13
CA ARG A 65 12.46 -13.23 -9.85
C ARG A 65 12.78 -12.62 -8.48
N ASP A 66 11.75 -12.37 -7.66
CA ASP A 66 11.84 -11.61 -6.41
C ASP A 66 12.69 -10.34 -6.55
N LYS A 67 12.47 -9.63 -7.67
CA LYS A 67 13.20 -8.41 -7.98
C LYS A 67 12.63 -7.28 -7.12
N TRP A 68 13.49 -6.57 -6.38
CA TRP A 68 13.07 -5.40 -5.63
C TRP A 68 12.57 -4.29 -6.56
N VAL A 69 11.37 -3.77 -6.29
CA VAL A 69 10.68 -2.76 -7.10
C VAL A 69 10.69 -1.39 -6.44
N GLY A 70 10.70 -1.37 -5.11
CA GLY A 70 10.61 -0.16 -4.32
C GLY A 70 10.32 -0.45 -2.85
N GLY A 71 10.35 0.59 -2.05
CA GLY A 71 9.97 0.51 -0.65
C GLY A 71 9.63 1.87 -0.08
N ILE A 72 8.92 1.82 1.04
CA ILE A 72 8.45 2.96 1.82
C ILE A 72 9.09 2.84 3.20
N GLY A 73 9.66 3.92 3.70
CA GLY A 73 10.42 3.90 4.95
C GLY A 73 10.31 5.21 5.72
N GLU A 74 11.22 5.42 6.67
CA GLU A 74 11.18 6.57 7.58
C GLU A 74 11.08 7.94 6.89
N LYS A 75 11.66 8.08 5.69
CA LYS A 75 11.58 9.31 4.89
C LYS A 75 10.15 9.69 4.47
N ASP A 76 9.26 8.69 4.39
CA ASP A 76 7.89 8.85 3.90
C ASP A 76 6.87 8.96 5.06
N LYS A 77 7.37 8.98 6.31
CA LYS A 77 6.58 8.94 7.53
C LYS A 77 5.72 10.17 7.78
N ALA A 78 5.89 11.24 7.01
CA ALA A 78 5.03 12.43 7.05
C ALA A 78 3.72 12.26 6.27
N SER A 79 3.55 11.18 5.51
CA SER A 79 2.41 10.99 4.60
C SER A 79 1.82 9.58 4.67
N ILE A 80 0.62 9.43 4.13
CA ILE A 80 0.10 8.14 3.65
C ILE A 80 0.59 8.00 2.21
N VAL A 81 1.31 6.93 1.92
CA VAL A 81 1.88 6.66 0.59
C VAL A 81 0.99 5.67 -0.14
N MET A 82 0.44 6.06 -1.28
CA MET A 82 -0.37 5.18 -2.10
C MET A 82 0.43 4.72 -3.32
N VAL A 83 0.54 3.40 -3.46
CA VAL A 83 1.29 2.76 -4.54
C VAL A 83 0.32 2.06 -5.48
N ARG A 84 0.40 2.39 -6.78
CA ARG A 84 -0.29 1.62 -7.82
C ARG A 84 0.18 0.19 -7.81
N TRP A 85 -0.74 -0.74 -7.60
CA TRP A 85 -0.42 -2.15 -7.45
C TRP A 85 -0.40 -2.88 -8.79
N LYS A 86 0.51 -3.83 -8.94
CA LYS A 86 0.54 -4.78 -10.07
C LYS A 86 0.35 -6.18 -9.54
N SER A 87 -0.42 -7.00 -10.25
CA SER A 87 -0.77 -8.36 -9.82
C SER A 87 0.43 -9.29 -9.65
N ASN A 88 1.53 -9.02 -10.34
CA ASN A 88 2.78 -9.77 -10.21
C ASN A 88 3.68 -9.25 -9.06
N TRP A 89 3.21 -8.33 -8.23
CA TRP A 89 3.95 -7.85 -7.07
C TRP A 89 3.49 -8.54 -5.79
N TRP A 90 4.43 -8.63 -4.84
CA TRP A 90 4.18 -9.01 -3.46
C TRP A 90 4.92 -8.03 -2.54
N PHE A 91 4.53 -7.98 -1.28
CA PHE A 91 5.22 -7.17 -0.28
C PHE A 91 5.48 -7.95 1.00
N TYR A 92 6.41 -7.43 1.80
CA TYR A 92 6.41 -7.66 3.24
C TYR A 92 6.69 -6.32 3.92
N TYR A 93 6.37 -6.23 5.20
CA TYR A 93 6.66 -5.05 5.99
C TYR A 93 7.30 -5.41 7.33
N ILE A 94 7.96 -4.43 7.94
CA ILE A 94 8.57 -4.52 9.26
C ILE A 94 8.09 -3.35 10.12
N GLY A 95 8.04 -3.57 11.44
CA GLY A 95 7.68 -2.53 12.39
C GLY A 95 6.20 -2.16 12.37
N SER A 96 5.90 -0.89 12.61
CA SER A 96 4.53 -0.38 12.81
C SER A 96 3.99 0.28 11.54
N VAL A 97 3.38 -0.53 10.67
CA VAL A 97 2.79 -0.09 9.40
C VAL A 97 1.30 -0.43 9.39
N ARG A 98 0.46 0.52 8.97
CA ARG A 98 -0.94 0.31 8.62
C ARG A 98 -1.04 0.23 7.09
N ILE A 99 -1.75 -0.77 6.59
CA ILE A 99 -1.83 -1.07 5.16
C ILE A 99 -3.31 -1.12 4.77
N GLY A 100 -3.69 -0.37 3.74
CA GLY A 100 -5.02 -0.37 3.15
C GLY A 100 -4.98 -0.83 1.70
N TYR A 101 -5.92 -1.68 1.31
CA TYR A 101 -6.10 -2.15 -0.07
C TYR A 101 -7.27 -1.41 -0.71
N ILE A 102 -7.00 -0.59 -1.71
CA ILE A 102 -8.04 0.13 -2.45
C ILE A 102 -8.44 -0.72 -3.65
N LYS A 103 -9.71 -1.08 -3.71
CA LYS A 103 -10.29 -1.95 -4.74
C LYS A 103 -11.06 -1.11 -5.77
N GLY A 104 -10.96 -1.54 -7.03
CA GLY A 104 -11.75 -0.99 -8.13
C GLY A 104 -13.13 -1.61 -8.26
N GLU A 105 -13.92 -1.09 -9.21
CA GLU A 105 -15.18 -1.71 -9.64
C GLU A 105 -14.96 -3.16 -10.11
N GLU A 106 -15.89 -4.03 -9.75
CA GLU A 106 -16.00 -5.36 -10.33
C GLU A 106 -16.45 -5.21 -11.79
N GLN A 107 -15.53 -5.42 -12.73
CA GLN A 107 -15.93 -5.57 -14.14
C GLN A 107 -16.73 -6.88 -14.25
N ALA A 108 -18.02 -6.74 -14.57
CA ALA A 108 -18.95 -7.83 -14.86
C ALA A 108 -18.59 -8.56 -16.16
#